data_AF-A0A536I493-F1
#
_entry.id   AF-A0A536I493-F1
#
_cell.length_a   1.000
_cell.length_b   1.000
_cell.length_c   1.000
_cell.angle_alpha   90.00
_cell.angle_beta   90.00
_cell.angle_gamma   90.00
#
_symmetry.space_group_name_H-M   'P 1'
#
loop_
_entity.id
_entity.type
_entity.pdbx_description
1 polymer ?
#
loop_
_entity_poly.entity_id
_entity_poly.type
_entity_poly.pdbx_seq_one_letter_code
_entity_poly.pdbx_strand_id
1 'polypeptide(L)'
;MKPPIFVVVAANGDILAFDSPARAERYVESIDVENGEYLQAFDSEGRLLALEVERPTVRHKFLGLESVELTPVRLVEKESKPSHAEDLVEALLAAFARVGEPGEHANAAMGELVEKALRRFRVR
;
A
#
# COMPACT_ATOMS: atom_id res chain seq x y z
N MET A 1 13.38 4.76 -1.27
CA MET A 1 12.32 3.88 -1.78
C MET A 1 12.14 4.17 -3.27
N LYS A 2 11.93 3.14 -4.09
CA LYS A 2 11.78 3.29 -5.54
C LYS A 2 10.32 3.13 -5.96
N PRO A 3 9.73 4.11 -6.68
CA PRO A 3 8.36 3.99 -7.15
C PRO A 3 8.21 2.95 -8.27
N PRO A 4 7.00 2.39 -8.47
CA PRO A 4 5.77 2.65 -7.71
C PRO A 4 5.78 2.09 -6.29
N ILE A 5 4.82 2.56 -5.47
CA ILE A 5 4.54 2.05 -4.13
C ILE A 5 3.26 1.21 -4.18
N PHE A 6 3.28 0.04 -3.56
CA PHE A 6 2.15 -0.85 -3.42
C PHE A 6 1.78 -0.98 -1.94
N VAL A 7 0.49 -0.79 -1.61
CA VAL A 7 -0.03 -0.98 -0.25
C VAL A 7 -1.09 -2.06 -0.29
N VAL A 8 -0.94 -3.09 0.56
CA VAL A 8 -1.86 -4.23 0.67
C VAL A 8 -2.92 -3.92 1.72
N VAL A 9 -4.19 -3.93 1.33
CA VAL A 9 -5.34 -3.70 2.21
C VAL A 9 -5.62 -4.96 3.04
N ALA A 10 -5.70 -4.83 4.35
CA ALA A 10 -5.85 -5.96 5.27
C ALA A 10 -7.21 -6.68 5.11
N ALA A 11 -8.29 -5.92 4.85
CA ALA A 11 -9.65 -6.46 4.83
C ALA A 11 -9.88 -7.51 3.73
N ASN A 12 -9.20 -7.39 2.59
CA ASN A 12 -9.44 -8.24 1.43
C ASN A 12 -8.16 -8.66 0.68
N GLY A 13 -7.00 -8.10 1.02
CA GLY A 13 -5.73 -8.31 0.33
C GLY A 13 -5.67 -7.62 -1.03
N ASP A 14 -6.54 -6.64 -1.30
CA ASP A 14 -6.43 -5.79 -2.48
C ASP A 14 -5.17 -4.94 -2.41
N ILE A 15 -4.71 -4.47 -3.57
CA ILE A 15 -3.54 -3.60 -3.67
C ILE A 15 -3.95 -2.23 -4.15
N LEU A 16 -3.44 -1.22 -3.46
CA LEU A 16 -3.41 0.16 -3.90
C LEU A 16 -2.04 0.43 -4.51
N ALA A 17 -2.00 0.88 -5.77
CA ALA A 17 -0.76 1.25 -6.43
C ALA A 17 -0.63 2.77 -6.59
N PHE A 18 0.54 3.30 -6.24
CA PHE A 18 0.87 4.72 -6.29
C PHE A 18 2.11 4.95 -7.14
N ASP A 19 2.07 5.96 -8.00
CA ASP A 19 3.20 6.35 -8.86
C ASP A 19 4.37 6.97 -8.09
N SER A 20 4.15 7.36 -6.83
CA SER A 20 5.12 8.05 -6.00
C SER A 20 4.82 7.89 -4.51
N PRO A 21 5.84 7.95 -3.64
CA PRO A 21 5.65 7.96 -2.19
C PRO A 21 4.73 9.08 -1.70
N ALA A 22 4.92 10.30 -2.21
CA ALA A 22 4.13 11.46 -1.83
C ALA A 22 2.63 11.31 -2.17
N ARG A 23 2.29 10.50 -3.18
CA ARG A 23 0.89 10.21 -3.50
C ARG A 23 0.30 9.23 -2.49
N ALA A 24 1.04 8.19 -2.12
CA ALA A 24 0.63 7.25 -1.07
C ALA A 24 0.44 7.97 0.28
N GLU A 25 1.43 8.78 0.70
CA GLU A 25 1.38 9.55 1.97
C GLU A 25 0.18 10.51 2.07
N ARG A 26 -0.30 11.05 0.94
CA ARG A 26 -1.47 11.95 0.91
C ARG A 26 -2.80 11.21 0.81
N TYR A 27 -2.78 9.99 0.28
CA TYR A 27 -3.99 9.20 0.08
C TYR A 27 -4.34 8.37 1.31
N VAL A 28 -3.33 7.79 1.96
CA VAL A 28 -3.50 6.96 3.13
C VAL A 28 -3.89 7.82 4.32
N GLU A 29 -5.02 7.51 4.95
CA GLU A 29 -5.51 8.22 6.13
C GLU A 29 -4.89 7.66 7.41
N SER A 30 -4.55 8.54 8.36
CA SER A 30 -3.93 8.15 9.63
C SER A 30 -4.79 7.18 10.45
N ILE A 31 -6.12 7.34 10.37
CA ILE A 31 -7.05 6.50 11.12
C ILE A 31 -7.07 5.06 10.61
N ASP A 32 -6.98 4.86 9.28
CA ASP A 32 -6.91 3.54 8.66
C ASP A 32 -5.59 2.84 9.03
N VAL A 33 -4.48 3.60 9.07
CA VAL A 33 -3.18 3.08 9.53
C VAL A 33 -3.25 2.64 10.98
N GLU A 34 -3.81 3.47 11.87
CA GLU A 34 -3.98 3.15 13.29
C GLU A 34 -4.93 1.97 13.53
N ASN A 35 -5.97 1.82 12.70
CA ASN A 35 -6.91 0.71 12.74
C ASN A 35 -6.35 -0.59 12.13
N GLY A 36 -5.16 -0.54 11.51
CA GLY A 36 -4.54 -1.71 10.89
C GLY A 36 -5.18 -2.13 9.56
N GLU A 37 -5.77 -1.18 8.83
CA GLU A 37 -6.43 -1.46 7.54
C GLU A 37 -5.43 -1.75 6.41
N TYR A 38 -4.13 -1.51 6.63
CA TYR A 38 -3.05 -1.83 5.70
C TYR A 38 -2.11 -2.87 6.31
N LEU A 39 -1.97 -4.01 5.63
CA LEU A 39 -1.18 -5.15 6.11
C LEU A 39 0.32 -4.92 5.90
N GLN A 40 0.69 -4.54 4.67
CA GLN A 40 2.07 -4.38 4.22
C GLN A 40 2.16 -3.30 3.14
N ALA A 41 3.33 -2.68 3.01
CA ALA A 41 3.64 -1.77 1.92
C ALA A 41 5.01 -2.10 1.31
N PHE A 42 5.12 -2.00 -0.01
CA PHE A 42 6.31 -2.32 -0.77
C PHE A 42 6.65 -1.23 -1.77
N ASP A 43 7.93 -1.08 -2.07
CA ASP A 43 8.40 -0.33 -3.24
C ASP A 43 8.57 -1.26 -4.47
N SER A 44 8.93 -0.72 -5.63
CA SER A 44 9.01 -1.47 -6.90
C SER A 44 10.06 -2.59 -6.92
N GLU A 45 10.99 -2.61 -5.97
CA GLU A 45 12.05 -3.62 -5.86
C GLU A 45 11.73 -4.67 -4.79
N GLY A 46 10.54 -4.60 -4.17
CA GLY A 46 10.18 -5.44 -3.05
C GLY A 46 10.84 -4.99 -1.75
N ARG A 47 11.14 -3.69 -1.59
CA ARG A 47 11.55 -3.16 -0.28
C ARG A 47 10.35 -3.02 0.61
N LEU A 48 10.42 -3.57 1.82
CA LEU A 48 9.38 -3.41 2.84
C LEU A 48 9.38 -1.98 3.39
N LEU A 49 8.19 -1.37 3.38
CA LEU A 49 7.92 -0.03 3.91
C LEU A 49 6.96 -0.10 5.10
N ALA A 50 7.03 0.89 5.98
CA ALA A 50 6.04 1.13 7.02
C ALA A 50 5.27 2.43 6.73
N LEU A 51 3.99 2.43 7.07
CA LEU A 51 3.16 3.63 7.15
C LEU A 51 3.21 4.10 8.61
N GLU A 52 3.87 5.22 8.85
CA GLU A 52 3.99 5.81 10.18
C GLU A 52 3.14 7.07 10.28
N VAL A 53 2.34 7.15 11.34
CA VAL A 53 1.54 8.33 11.63
C VAL A 53 2.40 9.30 12.46
N GLU A 54 2.62 10.53 11.98
CA GLU A 54 3.51 11.49 12.65
C GLU A 54 3.04 11.81 14.09
N ARG A 55 1.72 11.84 14.31
CA ARG A 55 1.07 12.05 15.61
C ARG A 55 -0.28 11.32 15.66
N PRO A 56 -0.75 10.86 16.83
CA PRO A 56 -2.02 10.16 16.94
C PRO A 56 -3.19 10.95 16.35
N THR A 57 -4.10 10.28 15.65
CA THR A 57 -5.32 10.88 15.10
C THR A 57 -6.19 11.45 16.24
N VAL A 58 -6.64 12.70 16.10
CA VAL A 58 -7.49 13.33 17.13
C VAL A 58 -8.96 13.01 16.84
N ARG A 59 -9.66 12.45 17.83
CA ARG A 59 -11.09 12.14 17.74
C ARG A 59 -11.87 13.07 18.67
N HIS A 60 -12.80 13.84 18.11
CA HIS A 60 -13.69 14.72 18.87
C HIS A 60 -15.08 14.11 18.92
N LYS A 61 -15.69 14.09 20.11
CA LYS A 61 -17.09 13.68 20.31
C LYS A 61 -17.86 14.80 21.00
N PHE A 62 -18.83 15.40 20.30
CA PHE A 62 -19.68 16.45 20.86
C PHE A 62 -21.14 16.24 20.45
N LEU A 63 -22.04 16.12 21.43
CA LEU A 63 -23.48 15.94 21.23
C LEU A 63 -23.87 14.84 20.22
N GLY A 64 -23.15 13.71 20.22
CA GLY A 64 -23.40 12.58 19.32
C GLY A 64 -22.80 12.72 17.92
N LEU A 65 -22.13 13.83 17.60
CA LEU A 65 -21.32 13.98 16.40
C LEU A 65 -19.87 13.58 16.71
N GLU A 66 -19.33 12.68 15.90
CA GLU A 66 -17.91 12.30 15.92
C GLU A 66 -17.21 12.98 14.73
N SER A 67 -16.11 13.67 15.00
CA SER A 67 -15.21 14.19 13.96
C SER A 67 -13.79 13.71 14.21
N VAL A 68 -13.06 13.52 13.11
CA VAL A 68 -11.70 12.99 13.11
C VAL A 68 -10.80 14.02 12.44
N GLU A 69 -9.75 14.44 13.13
CA GLU A 69 -8.67 15.24 12.54
C GLU A 69 -7.55 14.29 12.12
N LEU A 70 -7.39 14.12 10.80
CA LEU A 70 -6.35 13.29 10.22
C LEU A 70 -4.98 13.93 10.39
N THR A 71 -3.98 13.11 10.67
CA THR A 71 -2.58 13.52 10.78
C THR A 71 -1.77 13.00 9.59
N PRO A 72 -0.63 13.64 9.25
CA PRO A 72 0.18 13.18 8.13
C PRO A 72 0.70 11.75 8.35
N VAL A 73 0.64 10.94 7.29
CA VAL A 73 1.26 9.62 7.21
C VAL A 73 2.56 9.71 6.42
N ARG A 74 3.59 9.00 6.88
CA ARG A 74 4.90 8.90 6.24
C ARG A 74 5.20 7.48 5.83
N LEU A 75 5.80 7.32 4.66
CA LEU A 75 6.44 6.07 4.29
C LEU A 75 7.86 6.06 4.81
N VAL A 76 8.23 4.98 5.51
CA VAL A 76 9.58 4.75 5.99
C VAL A 76 10.10 3.41 5.49
N GLU A 77 11.40 3.34 5.18
CA GLU A 77 12.03 2.07 4.83
C GLU A 77 12.23 1.23 6.09
N LYS A 78 11.73 -0.01 6.12
CA LYS A 78 11.94 -0.93 7.25
C LYS A 78 13.24 -1.72 7.15
N GLU A 79 13.95 -1.56 6.04
CA GLU A 79 15.15 -2.33 5.73
C GLU A 79 16.14 -1.53 4.90
N SER A 80 17.44 -1.85 5.02
CA SER A 80 18.52 -1.16 4.33
C SER A 80 18.67 -1.57 2.86
N LYS A 81 18.24 -2.79 2.50
CA LYS A 81 18.21 -3.31 1.13
C LYS A 81 16.89 -4.03 0.88
N PRO A 82 16.37 -4.08 -0.36
CA PRO A 82 15.15 -4.81 -0.64
C PRO A 82 15.40 -6.30 -0.41
N SER A 83 14.60 -6.95 0.42
CA SER A 83 14.69 -8.40 0.66
C SER A 83 13.37 -9.16 0.50
N HIS A 84 12.29 -8.47 0.14
CA HIS A 84 10.93 -9.02 0.07
C HIS A 84 10.38 -8.99 -1.37
N ALA A 85 11.25 -9.24 -2.36
CA ALA A 85 10.85 -9.29 -3.77
C ALA A 85 9.86 -10.44 -4.06
N GLU A 86 10.04 -11.59 -3.43
CA GLU A 86 9.12 -12.73 -3.56
C GLU A 86 7.75 -12.41 -2.96
N ASP A 87 7.70 -11.76 -1.80
CA ASP A 87 6.44 -11.36 -1.15
C ASP A 87 5.68 -10.31 -1.99
N LEU A 88 6.40 -9.36 -2.60
CA LEU A 88 5.79 -8.43 -3.55
C LEU A 88 5.18 -9.18 -4.73
N VAL A 89 5.91 -10.12 -5.34
CA VAL A 89 5.41 -10.92 -6.47
C VAL A 89 4.16 -11.70 -6.06
N GLU A 90 4.17 -12.34 -4.90
CA GLU A 90 3.00 -13.07 -4.37
C GLU A 90 1.81 -12.14 -4.19
N ALA A 91 2.02 -10.98 -3.56
CA ALA A 91 0.96 -9.99 -3.35
C ALA A 91 0.37 -9.50 -4.68
N LEU A 92 1.21 -9.18 -5.67
CA LEU A 92 0.77 -8.74 -7.00
C LEU A 92 -0.05 -9.83 -7.72
N LEU A 93 0.44 -11.08 -7.73
CA LEU A 93 -0.26 -12.21 -8.36
C LEU A 93 -1.60 -12.48 -7.67
N ALA A 94 -1.65 -12.42 -6.34
CA ALA A 94 -2.88 -12.55 -5.58
C ALA A 94 -3.88 -11.43 -5.91
N ALA A 95 -3.43 -10.18 -6.06
CA ALA A 95 -4.28 -9.07 -6.47
C ALA A 95 -4.87 -9.28 -7.88
N PHE A 96 -4.07 -9.74 -8.85
CA PHE A 96 -4.55 -10.08 -10.18
C PHE A 96 -5.56 -11.23 -10.18
N ALA A 97 -5.32 -12.27 -9.38
CA ALA A 97 -6.25 -13.38 -9.22
C ALA A 97 -7.63 -12.91 -8.73
N ARG A 98 -7.68 -11.98 -7.77
CA ARG A 98 -8.93 -11.42 -7.23
C ARG A 98 -9.75 -10.66 -8.26
N VAL A 99 -9.11 -10.06 -9.26
CA VAL A 99 -9.80 -9.36 -10.36
C VAL A 99 -10.07 -10.23 -11.58
N GLY A 100 -9.86 -11.56 -11.47
CA GLY A 100 -10.16 -12.52 -12.53
C GLY A 100 -9.04 -12.71 -13.56
N GLU A 101 -7.81 -12.28 -13.24
CA GLU A 101 -6.64 -12.34 -14.13
C GLU A 101 -5.52 -13.29 -13.60
N PRO A 102 -5.80 -14.45 -12.95
CA PRO A 102 -4.78 -15.26 -12.26
C PRO A 102 -3.74 -15.90 -13.18
N GLY A 103 -4.11 -16.24 -14.42
CA GLY A 103 -3.28 -17.02 -15.33
C GLY A 103 -2.41 -16.21 -16.28
N GLU A 104 -2.74 -14.93 -16.51
CA GLU A 104 -2.06 -14.09 -17.51
C GLU A 104 -0.67 -13.66 -17.06
N HIS A 105 -0.36 -13.81 -15.77
CA HIS A 105 0.80 -13.18 -15.15
C HIS A 105 1.68 -14.17 -14.37
N ALA A 106 1.29 -15.44 -14.29
CA ALA A 106 1.97 -16.45 -13.48
C ALA A 106 3.46 -16.64 -13.80
N ASN A 107 3.88 -16.34 -15.04
CA ASN A 107 5.28 -16.46 -15.49
C ASN A 107 5.93 -15.09 -15.81
N ALA A 108 5.25 -13.98 -15.51
CA ALA A 108 5.77 -12.65 -15.81
C ALA A 108 6.96 -12.32 -14.89
N ALA A 109 7.97 -11.64 -15.43
CA ALA A 109 9.07 -11.13 -14.62
C ALA A 109 8.55 -10.03 -13.66
N MET A 110 9.19 -9.87 -12.50
CA MET A 110 8.76 -8.90 -11.48
C MET A 110 8.58 -7.48 -12.04
N GLY A 111 9.49 -7.01 -12.89
CA GLY A 111 9.35 -5.69 -13.52
C GLY A 111 8.08 -5.54 -14.36
N GLU A 112 7.70 -6.60 -15.10
CA GLU A 112 6.47 -6.63 -15.89
C GLU A 112 5.23 -6.66 -14.99
N LEU A 113 5.28 -7.42 -13.89
CA LEU A 113 4.21 -7.45 -12.88
C LEU A 113 4.01 -6.06 -12.26
N VAL A 114 5.09 -5.39 -11.89
CA VAL A 114 5.07 -4.03 -11.32
C VAL A 114 4.43 -3.04 -12.30
N GLU A 115 4.82 -3.06 -13.57
CA GLU A 115 4.25 -2.18 -14.58
C GLU A 115 2.76 -2.43 -14.81
N LYS A 116 2.37 -3.70 -14.94
CA LYS A 116 0.96 -4.10 -15.12
C LYS A 116 0.12 -3.71 -13.90
N ALA A 117 0.63 -3.99 -12.70
CA ALA A 117 -0.06 -3.68 -11.45
C ALA A 117 -0.24 -2.18 -11.28
N LEU A 118 0.80 -1.38 -11.57
CA LEU A 118 0.68 0.08 -11.55
C LEU A 118 -0.39 0.57 -12.52
N ARG A 119 -0.51 0.01 -13.74
CA ARG A 119 -1.56 0.41 -14.68
C ARG A 119 -2.96 0.00 -14.20
N ARG A 120 -3.07 -1.19 -13.60
CA ARG A 120 -4.34 -1.84 -13.24
C ARG A 120 -4.95 -1.33 -11.94
N PHE A 121 -4.11 -1.09 -10.93
CA PHE A 121 -4.51 -0.78 -9.55
C PHE A 121 -4.15 0.65 -9.15
N ARG A 122 -3.81 1.51 -10.11
CA ARG A 122 -3.47 2.92 -9.83
C ARG A 122 -4.63 3.61 -9.14
N VAL A 123 -4.35 4.15 -7.95
CA VAL A 123 -5.26 5.06 -7.29
C VAL A 123 -5.35 6.36 -8.12
N ARG A 124 -6.58 6.80 -8.43
CA ARG A 124 -6.83 7.96 -9.30
C ARG A 124 -6.73 9.29 -8.60
#